data_AF-A0A4Q5SH44-F1
#
_entry.id   AF-A0A4Q5SH44-F1
#
_cell.length_a   1.000
_cell.length_b   1.000
_cell.length_c   1.000
_cell.angle_alpha   90.00
_cell.angle_beta   90.00
_cell.angle_gamma   90.00
#
_symmetry.space_group_name_H-M   'P 1'
#
loop_
_entity.id
_entity.type
_entity.pdbx_description
1 polymer ?
#
loop_
_entity_poly.entity_id
_entity_poly.type
_entity_poly.pdbx_seq_one_letter_code
_entity_poly.pdbx_strand_id
1 'polypeptide(L)'
;MNGLIWKIACLLTLFIGLSSTTAQQDDNADFKKEFLARINKIRQNGCKCGSQKMPPAPPMIWNEELEKAAIDHAVDMYKKRYFSHQSKDGRKIQDRIMNAG
;
A
#
# COMPACT_ATOMS: atom_id res chain seq x y z
N MET A 1 21.64 -20.65 -55.35
CA MET A 1 22.36 -20.88 -54.07
C MET A 1 21.54 -20.24 -52.96
N ASN A 2 20.39 -20.87 -52.63
CA ASN A 2 19.31 -20.27 -51.87
C ASN A 2 19.17 -20.96 -50.51
N GLY A 3 20.27 -21.04 -49.75
CA GLY A 3 20.33 -21.78 -48.48
C GLY A 3 21.22 -21.14 -47.42
N LEU A 4 21.73 -19.93 -47.65
CA LEU A 4 22.65 -19.25 -46.72
C LEU A 4 22.06 -18.01 -46.05
N ILE A 5 20.90 -17.52 -46.50
CA ILE A 5 20.25 -16.34 -45.90
C ILE A 5 19.40 -16.74 -44.66
N TRP A 6 18.84 -17.96 -44.61
CA TRP A 6 18.05 -18.40 -43.45
C TRP A 6 18.91 -18.74 -42.23
N LYS A 7 20.16 -19.17 -42.40
CA LYS A 7 21.03 -19.55 -41.26
C LYS A 7 21.54 -18.35 -40.46
N ILE A 8 21.51 -17.14 -41.01
CA ILE A 8 21.88 -15.90 -40.29
C ILE A 8 20.67 -15.32 -39.53
N ALA A 9 19.44 -15.64 -39.97
CA ALA A 9 18.20 -15.20 -39.33
C ALA A 9 17.87 -15.89 -37.99
N CYS A 10 18.61 -16.94 -37.60
CA CYS A 10 18.42 -17.62 -36.30
C CYS A 10 19.52 -17.31 -35.26
N LEU A 11 20.45 -16.41 -35.55
CA LEU A 11 21.55 -16.06 -34.62
C LEU A 11 21.54 -14.58 -34.19
N LEU A 12 20.40 -13.89 -34.36
CA LEU A 12 20.27 -12.45 -34.07
C LEU A 12 18.94 -12.05 -33.38
N THR A 13 18.24 -12.99 -32.73
CA THR A 13 17.02 -12.70 -31.95
C THR A 13 16.91 -13.54 -30.67
N LEU A 14 18.03 -13.75 -29.98
CA LEU A 14 18.05 -14.23 -28.59
C LEU A 14 18.41 -13.02 -27.71
N PHE A 15 17.52 -12.65 -26.79
CA PHE A 15 17.55 -11.47 -25.89
C PHE A 15 17.04 -10.13 -26.47
N ILE A 16 15.82 -10.10 -27.00
CA ILE A 16 14.96 -8.93 -26.71
C ILE A 16 14.38 -9.20 -25.32
N GLY A 17 14.93 -8.52 -24.32
CA GLY A 17 14.49 -8.61 -22.94
C GLY A 17 13.03 -8.23 -22.82
N LEU A 18 12.18 -9.19 -22.45
CA LEU A 18 10.93 -8.89 -21.76
C LEU A 18 11.31 -8.53 -20.33
N SER A 19 11.86 -7.34 -20.13
CA SER A 19 11.77 -6.70 -18.82
C SER A 19 10.33 -6.27 -18.67
N SER A 20 9.48 -7.17 -18.20
CA SER A 20 8.26 -6.78 -17.51
C SER A 20 8.70 -6.10 -16.22
N THR A 21 9.13 -4.84 -16.30
CA THR A 21 9.09 -3.96 -15.14
C THR A 21 7.61 -3.83 -14.82
N THR A 22 7.15 -4.64 -13.89
CA THR A 22 5.83 -4.50 -13.31
C THR A 22 5.72 -3.06 -12.82
N ALA A 23 4.81 -2.29 -13.42
CA ALA A 23 4.34 -1.00 -12.92
C ALA A 23 3.64 -1.12 -11.54
N GLN A 24 3.91 -2.18 -10.78
CA GLN A 24 3.21 -2.55 -9.56
C GLN A 24 3.88 -2.00 -8.30
N GLN A 25 5.00 -1.27 -8.43
CA GLN A 25 5.73 -0.69 -7.30
C GLN A 25 5.40 0.81 -7.08
N ASP A 26 4.76 1.47 -8.04
CA ASP A 26 4.39 2.90 -7.94
C ASP A 26 3.05 3.11 -7.21
N ASP A 27 2.07 2.22 -7.45
CA ASP A 27 0.70 2.34 -6.95
C ASP A 27 0.60 2.47 -5.42
N ASN A 28 1.44 1.75 -4.65
CA ASN A 28 1.42 1.84 -3.19
C ASN A 28 2.03 3.15 -2.69
N ALA A 29 3.13 3.60 -3.31
CA ALA A 29 3.78 4.85 -2.92
C ALA A 29 2.85 6.05 -3.16
N ASP A 30 2.16 6.06 -4.29
CA ASP A 30 1.17 7.08 -4.62
C ASP A 30 -0.04 7.04 -3.67
N PHE A 31 -0.54 5.84 -3.35
CA PHE A 31 -1.60 5.68 -2.36
C PHE A 31 -1.22 6.28 -1.00
N LYS A 32 -0.06 5.91 -0.44
CA LYS A 32 0.40 6.40 0.88
C LYS A 32 0.48 7.92 0.89
N LYS A 33 1.09 8.48 -0.16
CA LYS A 33 1.28 9.92 -0.32
C LYS A 33 -0.05 10.66 -0.39
N GLU A 34 -0.97 10.21 -1.25
CA GLU A 34 -2.27 10.85 -1.42
C GLU A 34 -3.12 10.74 -0.15
N PHE A 35 -3.17 9.55 0.45
CA PHE A 35 -3.91 9.29 1.67
C PHE A 35 -3.45 10.21 2.81
N LEU A 36 -2.15 10.25 3.08
CA LEU A 36 -1.60 11.05 4.16
C LEU A 36 -1.75 12.55 3.88
N ALA A 37 -1.59 13.00 2.63
CA ALA A 37 -1.79 14.39 2.25
C ALA A 37 -3.23 14.86 2.52
N ARG A 38 -4.23 14.04 2.17
CA ARG A 38 -5.65 14.35 2.42
C ARG A 38 -5.96 14.46 3.91
N ILE A 39 -5.43 13.55 4.72
CA ILE A 39 -5.64 13.59 6.18
C ILE A 39 -4.95 14.80 6.80
N ASN A 40 -3.70 15.07 6.43
CA ASN A 40 -2.94 16.20 6.96
C ASN A 40 -3.57 17.54 6.59
N LYS A 41 -4.15 17.67 5.38
CA LYS A 41 -4.92 18.86 4.98
C LYS A 41 -6.06 19.16 5.96
N ILE A 42 -6.80 18.14 6.41
CA ILE A 42 -7.90 18.33 7.38
C ILE A 42 -7.32 18.63 8.77
N ARG A 43 -6.31 17.88 9.21
CA ARG A 43 -5.66 18.08 10.52
C ARG A 43 -5.14 19.50 10.70
N GLN A 44 -4.43 20.03 9.70
CA GLN A 44 -3.83 21.36 9.78
C GLN A 44 -4.84 22.50 9.75
N ASN A 45 -6.04 22.29 9.21
CA ASN A 45 -7.10 23.30 9.20
C ASN A 45 -7.98 23.26 10.46
N GLY A 46 -7.99 22.13 11.19
CA GLY A 46 -9.02 21.84 12.17
C GLY A 46 -10.38 21.57 11.49
N CYS A 47 -11.38 21.20 12.28
CA CYS A 47 -12.70 20.87 11.75
C CYS A 47 -13.81 21.07 12.78
N LYS A 48 -15.07 21.06 12.34
CA LYS A 48 -16.24 20.98 13.22
C LYS A 48 -16.76 19.54 13.19
N CYS A 49 -16.65 18.85 14.32
CA CYS A 49 -17.16 17.50 14.52
C CYS A 49 -18.48 17.58 15.29
N GLY A 50 -19.62 17.57 14.58
CA GLY A 50 -20.93 17.79 15.19
C GLY A 50 -21.05 19.21 15.75
N SER A 51 -21.29 19.35 17.06
CA SER A 51 -21.29 20.66 17.73
C SER A 51 -19.91 21.12 18.20
N GLN A 52 -18.91 20.24 18.22
CA GLN A 52 -17.58 20.53 18.76
C GLN A 52 -16.64 21.07 17.68
N LYS A 53 -15.90 22.13 18.03
CA LYS A 53 -14.81 22.65 17.20
C LYS A 53 -13.51 21.96 17.61
N MET A 54 -12.84 21.33 16.65
CA MET A 54 -11.52 20.72 16.80
C MET A 54 -10.47 21.71 16.27
N PRO A 55 -9.47 22.10 17.08
CA PRO A 55 -8.42 22.99 16.62
C PRO A 55 -7.51 22.28 15.58
N PRO A 56 -6.74 23.05 14.79
CA PRO A 56 -5.62 22.53 14.02
C PRO A 56 -4.71 21.59 14.83
N ALA A 57 -4.25 20.53 14.19
CA ALA A 57 -3.29 19.57 14.73
C ALA A 57 -2.08 19.43 13.80
N PRO A 58 -0.88 19.10 14.34
CA PRO A 58 0.31 18.85 13.52
C PRO A 58 0.08 17.74 12.48
N PRO A 59 0.73 17.82 11.30
CA PRO A 59 0.67 16.76 10.31
C PRO A 59 1.26 15.45 10.87
N MET A 60 0.67 14.33 10.50
CA MET A 60 1.21 13.00 10.79
C MET A 60 2.29 12.66 9.77
N ILE A 61 3.24 11.83 10.21
CA ILE A 61 4.25 11.19 9.38
C ILE A 61 3.84 9.72 9.24
N TRP A 62 4.05 9.15 8.05
CA TRP A 62 3.77 7.74 7.81
C TRP A 62 4.68 6.85 8.67
N ASN A 63 4.13 5.77 9.23
CA ASN A 63 4.89 4.75 9.93
C ASN A 63 4.55 3.39 9.29
N GLU A 64 5.59 2.71 8.79
CA GLU A 64 5.49 1.45 8.04
C GLU A 64 5.04 0.27 8.92
N GLU A 65 5.32 0.29 10.22
CA GLU A 65 4.89 -0.75 11.18
C GLU A 65 3.38 -0.64 11.42
N LEU A 66 2.85 0.59 11.55
CA LEU A 66 1.42 0.83 11.66
C LEU A 66 0.67 0.45 10.39
N GLU A 67 1.25 0.70 9.22
CA GLU A 67 0.71 0.21 7.95
C GLU A 67 0.65 -1.31 7.95
N LYS A 68 1.75 -1.98 8.31
CA LYS A 68 1.81 -3.43 8.38
C LYS A 68 0.72 -3.99 9.30
N ALA A 69 0.55 -3.42 10.49
CA ALA A 69 -0.49 -3.82 11.43
C ALA A 69 -1.90 -3.65 10.84
N ALA A 70 -2.14 -2.57 10.08
CA ALA A 70 -3.41 -2.31 9.43
C ALA A 70 -3.70 -3.30 8.29
N ILE A 71 -2.71 -3.56 7.42
CA ILE A 71 -2.83 -4.54 6.33
C ILE A 71 -3.11 -5.94 6.89
N ASP A 72 -2.36 -6.37 7.90
CA ASP A 72 -2.53 -7.69 8.50
C ASP A 72 -3.94 -7.86 9.09
N HIS A 73 -4.49 -6.81 9.73
CA HIS A 73 -5.87 -6.84 10.25
C HIS A 73 -6.92 -6.82 9.14
N ALA A 74 -6.72 -6.05 8.06
CA ALA A 74 -7.61 -6.04 6.90
C ALA A 74 -7.65 -7.42 6.22
N VAL A 75 -6.50 -8.08 6.08
CA VAL A 75 -6.38 -9.44 5.55
C VAL A 75 -7.08 -10.44 6.46
N ASP A 76 -6.94 -10.31 7.80
CA ASP A 76 -7.64 -11.17 8.76
C ASP A 76 -9.17 -11.03 8.66
N MET A 77 -9.66 -9.80 8.61
CA MET A 77 -11.09 -9.47 8.42
C MET A 77 -11.64 -10.07 7.13
N TYR A 78 -10.92 -9.91 6.02
CA TYR A 78 -11.27 -10.50 4.73
C TYR A 78 -11.32 -12.03 4.79
N LYS A 79 -10.23 -12.68 5.24
CA LYS A 79 -10.11 -14.15 5.28
C LYS A 79 -11.15 -14.80 6.18
N LYS A 80 -11.48 -14.17 7.32
CA LYS A 80 -12.43 -14.70 8.31
C LYS A 80 -13.84 -14.13 8.17
N ARG A 81 -14.12 -13.35 7.12
CA ARG A 81 -15.43 -12.77 6.78
C ARG A 81 -16.09 -12.03 7.95
N TYR A 82 -15.39 -11.03 8.49
CA TYR A 82 -15.94 -10.17 9.53
C TYR A 82 -15.41 -8.75 9.40
N PHE A 83 -16.07 -7.80 10.06
CA PHE A 83 -15.63 -6.42 10.13
C PHE A 83 -15.74 -5.94 11.58
N SER A 84 -14.59 -5.71 12.23
CA SER A 84 -14.52 -5.32 13.63
C SER A 84 -13.16 -4.74 13.96
N HIS A 85 -13.10 -3.89 14.99
CA HIS A 85 -11.83 -3.45 15.58
C HIS A 85 -11.12 -4.55 16.39
N GLN A 86 -11.86 -5.53 16.90
CA GLN A 86 -11.31 -6.67 17.62
C GLN A 86 -11.23 -7.89 16.71
N SER A 87 -10.08 -8.56 16.73
CA SER A 87 -9.90 -9.81 15.99
C SER A 87 -10.70 -10.94 16.62
N LYS A 88 -11.09 -11.95 15.84
CA LYS A 88 -11.85 -13.11 16.36
C LYS A 88 -11.10 -13.92 17.42
N ASP A 89 -9.77 -13.82 17.46
CA ASP A 89 -8.91 -14.42 18.48
C ASP A 89 -8.75 -13.54 19.74
N GLY A 90 -9.48 -12.43 19.81
CA GLY A 90 -9.52 -11.53 20.97
C GLY A 90 -8.55 -10.35 20.89
N ARG A 91 -7.58 -10.33 19.97
CA ARG A 91 -6.61 -9.23 19.86
C ARG A 91 -7.29 -7.90 19.54
N LYS A 92 -6.89 -6.85 20.26
CA LYS A 92 -7.31 -5.46 20.07
C LYS A 92 -6.31 -4.71 19.19
N ILE A 93 -6.64 -3.46 18.84
CA ILE A 93 -5.77 -2.61 18.01
C ILE A 93 -4.39 -2.47 18.66
N GLN A 94 -4.33 -2.28 19.98
CA GLN A 94 -3.08 -2.10 20.73
C GLN A 94 -2.18 -3.34 20.62
N ASP A 95 -2.75 -4.54 20.77
CA ASP A 95 -1.98 -5.78 20.65
C ASP A 95 -1.35 -5.91 19.26
N ARG A 96 -2.08 -5.51 18.20
CA ARG A 96 -1.56 -5.55 16.83
C ARG A 96 -0.49 -4.49 16.57
N ILE A 97 -0.63 -3.30 17.15
CA ILE A 97 0.38 -2.23 17.07
C ILE A 97 1.67 -2.69 17.76
N MET A 98 1.60 -3.14 19.03
CA MET A 98 2.78 -3.58 19.77
C MET A 98 3.49 -4.78 19.15
N ASN A 99 2.77 -5.64 18.43
CA ASN A 99 3.37 -6.77 17.73
C ASN A 99 4.05 -6.39 16.41
N ALA A 100 3.80 -5.19 15.88
CA ALA A 100 4.35 -4.75 14.59
C ALA A 100 5.70 -4.03 14.71
N GLY A 101 6.03 -3.50 15.90
CA GLY A 101 7.25 -2.75 16.19
C GLY A 101 7.16 -2.02 17.52
#